data_AF-A0A4T0BE79-F1
#
_entry.id   AF-A0A4T0BE79-F1
#
_cell.length_a   1.000
_cell.length_b   1.000
_cell.length_c   1.000
_cell.angle_alpha   90.00
_cell.angle_beta   90.00
_cell.angle_gamma   90.00
#
_symmetry.space_group_name_H-M   'P 1'
#
loop_
_entity.id
_entity.type
_entity.pdbx_description
1 polymer ?
#
loop_
_entity_poly.entity_id
_entity_poly.type
_entity_poly.pdbx_seq_one_letter_code
_entity_poly.pdbx_strand_id
1 'polypeptide(L)'
;MRLLPTVRSSTGTSNTSYSGTSNLANFANVSFIKFPERVSSASSSLRTGQTATALQARRQLTMAWRSHGSTNNGLVDCLADNGLIRTDRVKQAMKSVDRAHYAPAAPYRDSPQSIGHAATISAPHMHANACESVLDFLQPGAKVLDVGSGSGYLTHVLAELVKPGGTVVGVEHIQPLVDLAQKNTEKSSEGRQLLANGGITYVKADGRKGWTGKGGEEGYDVIHVGAAAVGFHQDLIDQLKRPGSFSIAAADACVERMFVPVRDSMLMTWIRLFMPVGERGEQFIYIVDKKEDGSVEKKKLYGVSYVPLTDAPQE
;
A
#
# COMPACT_ATOMS: atom_id res chain seq x y z
N MET A 1 -46.21 -34.09 21.97
CA MET A 1 -47.54 -34.47 21.43
C MET A 1 -48.54 -33.45 21.93
N ARG A 2 -49.18 -32.67 21.03
CA ARG A 2 -50.07 -31.52 21.34
C ARG A 2 -49.38 -30.34 22.05
N LEU A 3 -49.82 -29.08 21.92
CA LEU A 3 -50.61 -28.42 20.86
C LEU A 3 -50.27 -26.91 20.85
N LEU A 4 -50.34 -26.26 19.69
CA LEU A 4 -50.38 -24.80 19.56
C LEU A 4 -51.82 -24.29 19.68
N PRO A 5 -52.00 -22.99 19.96
CA PRO A 5 -53.08 -22.22 19.34
C PRO A 5 -52.56 -20.97 18.60
N THR A 6 -52.72 -20.97 17.28
CA THR A 6 -52.94 -19.80 16.41
C THR A 6 -54.25 -19.08 16.87
N VAL A 7 -54.62 -17.83 16.59
CA VAL A 7 -54.44 -16.91 15.44
C VAL A 7 -54.70 -15.45 15.92
N ARG A 8 -54.01 -14.43 15.37
CA ARG A 8 -54.65 -13.27 14.69
C ARG A 8 -53.66 -12.25 14.14
N SER A 9 -54.00 -11.74 12.96
CA SER A 9 -53.37 -10.59 12.30
C SER A 9 -54.10 -9.29 12.66
N SER A 10 -53.35 -8.19 12.72
CA SER A 10 -53.90 -6.84 12.62
C SER A 10 -52.97 -5.98 11.77
N THR A 11 -53.52 -5.40 10.70
CA THR A 11 -52.85 -4.38 9.89
C THR A 11 -52.92 -3.04 10.61
N GLY A 12 -51.77 -2.49 11.00
CA GLY A 12 -51.68 -1.23 11.75
C GLY A 12 -50.75 -0.23 11.09
N THR A 13 -51.23 0.51 10.09
CA THR A 13 -50.54 1.69 9.55
C THR A 13 -50.84 2.92 10.41
N SER A 14 -49.85 3.45 11.11
CA SER A 14 -49.93 4.78 11.73
C SER A 14 -48.61 5.53 11.56
N ASN A 15 -48.70 6.79 11.12
CA ASN A 15 -47.54 7.64 10.84
C ASN A 15 -46.82 8.05 12.13
N THR A 16 -45.50 7.92 12.17
CA THR A 16 -44.64 8.77 13.01
C THR A 16 -43.88 9.73 12.11
N SER A 17 -44.34 10.97 12.06
CA SER A 17 -43.73 12.04 11.28
C SER A 17 -42.39 12.46 11.87
N TYR A 18 -41.28 12.12 11.21
CA TYR A 18 -40.00 12.76 11.49
C TYR A 18 -39.90 14.08 10.72
N SER A 19 -39.85 15.18 11.47
CA SER A 19 -39.77 16.54 10.93
C SER A 19 -38.39 16.80 10.30
N GLY A 20 -38.33 16.89 8.98
CA GLY A 20 -37.10 17.27 8.28
C GLY A 20 -36.78 18.75 8.48
N THR A 21 -35.72 19.05 9.22
CA THR A 21 -35.05 20.35 9.20
C THR A 21 -33.65 20.20 8.59
N SER A 22 -33.42 20.89 7.49
CA SER A 22 -32.25 20.69 6.63
C SER A 22 -31.03 21.48 7.09
N ASN A 23 -30.14 20.85 7.87
CA ASN A 23 -28.80 21.39 8.16
C ASN A 23 -27.84 21.22 6.97
N LEU A 24 -28.15 21.88 5.85
CA LEU A 24 -27.27 22.04 4.68
C LEU A 24 -26.18 23.10 4.94
N ALA A 25 -25.37 22.91 5.98
CA ALA A 25 -24.30 23.84 6.35
C ALA A 25 -23.16 23.15 7.12
N ASN A 26 -22.21 22.52 6.41
CA ASN A 26 -20.79 22.42 6.80
C ASN A 26 -19.87 21.70 5.77
N PHE A 27 -20.23 21.66 4.47
CA PHE A 27 -19.34 21.19 3.41
C PHE A 27 -18.63 22.35 2.71
N ALA A 28 -17.76 23.05 3.44
CA ALA A 28 -17.01 24.21 2.92
C ALA A 28 -15.66 24.44 3.61
N ASN A 29 -14.76 23.45 3.59
CA ASN A 29 -13.32 23.66 3.87
C ASN A 29 -12.43 22.54 3.31
N VAL A 30 -12.47 22.36 1.98
CA VAL A 30 -11.32 21.81 1.24
C VAL A 30 -10.66 23.01 0.56
N SER A 31 -9.40 23.28 0.91
CA SER A 31 -8.68 24.48 0.43
C SER A 31 -8.39 24.40 -1.07
N PHE A 32 -9.26 25.01 -1.88
CA PHE A 32 -9.05 25.17 -3.32
C PHE A 32 -7.76 25.94 -3.59
N ILE A 33 -6.80 25.32 -4.27
CA ILE A 33 -5.60 26.01 -4.78
C ILE A 33 -6.04 26.96 -5.89
N LYS A 34 -6.09 28.25 -5.55
CA LYS A 34 -6.51 29.34 -6.43
C LYS A 34 -5.36 29.70 -7.38
N PHE A 35 -5.41 29.19 -8.61
CA PHE A 35 -4.45 29.58 -9.66
C PHE A 35 -4.75 30.98 -10.21
N PRO A 36 -3.72 31.80 -10.52
CA PRO A 36 -3.91 33.12 -11.13
C PRO A 36 -4.31 32.99 -12.61
N GLU A 37 -5.08 33.96 -13.10
CA GLU A 37 -5.54 34.01 -14.48
C GLU A 37 -4.43 34.40 -15.48
N ARG A 38 -4.65 34.12 -16.77
CA ARG A 38 -3.72 34.48 -17.84
C ARG A 38 -3.75 35.99 -18.11
N VAL A 39 -2.58 36.61 -18.14
CA VAL A 39 -2.35 37.84 -18.92
C VAL A 39 -1.88 37.45 -20.33
N SER A 40 -2.32 38.18 -21.36
CA SER A 40 -2.10 37.83 -22.77
C SER A 40 -0.84 38.45 -23.40
N SER A 41 -0.20 37.64 -24.25
CA SER A 41 0.66 37.96 -25.39
C SER A 41 1.09 39.42 -25.67
N ALA A 42 2.42 39.63 -25.74
CA ALA A 42 3.04 40.54 -26.72
C ALA A 42 4.42 40.02 -27.17
N SER A 43 4.81 40.41 -28.39
CA SER A 43 5.82 39.84 -29.28
C SER A 43 7.32 40.08 -28.98
N SER A 44 8.14 39.29 -29.69
CA SER A 44 9.46 39.61 -30.28
C SER A 44 10.73 39.76 -29.41
N SER A 45 11.67 38.83 -29.57
CA SER A 45 12.89 39.04 -30.40
C SER A 45 13.83 37.82 -30.32
N LEU A 46 14.58 37.54 -31.40
CA LEU A 46 15.55 36.44 -31.45
C LEU A 46 16.88 36.87 -30.81
N ARG A 47 17.42 36.03 -29.91
CA ARG A 47 18.87 36.00 -29.59
C ARG A 47 19.35 34.57 -29.55
N THR A 48 20.35 34.26 -30.37
CA THR A 48 21.04 32.97 -30.41
C THR A 48 22.05 32.86 -29.27
N GLY A 49 21.95 31.81 -28.45
CA GLY A 49 22.98 31.49 -27.46
C GLY A 49 22.51 30.53 -26.36
N GLN A 50 23.17 29.37 -26.27
CA GLN A 50 23.27 28.47 -25.10
C GLN A 50 21.98 28.15 -24.29
N THR A 51 21.44 26.92 -24.41
CA THR A 51 20.70 26.24 -23.30
C THR A 51 20.41 24.75 -23.58
N ALA A 52 21.46 23.93 -23.77
CA ALA A 52 21.28 22.46 -23.85
C ALA A 52 20.82 21.84 -22.51
N THR A 53 21.06 22.53 -21.40
CA THR A 53 20.88 22.05 -20.01
C THR A 53 19.46 22.22 -19.44
N ALA A 54 18.53 22.87 -20.14
CA ALA A 54 17.17 23.08 -19.65
C ALA A 54 16.22 21.88 -19.86
N LEU A 55 16.58 20.92 -20.73
CA LEU A 55 15.66 19.86 -21.18
C LEU A 55 15.54 18.68 -20.19
N GLN A 56 16.57 18.40 -19.40
CA GLN A 56 16.56 17.28 -18.43
C GLN A 56 15.81 17.60 -17.14
N ALA A 57 15.86 18.85 -16.65
CA ALA A 57 15.20 19.26 -15.40
C ALA A 57 13.65 19.22 -15.46
N ARG A 58 13.06 19.10 -16.65
CA ARG A 58 11.60 19.06 -16.84
C ARG A 58 10.97 17.67 -16.66
N ARG A 59 11.76 16.63 -16.35
CA ARG A 59 11.37 15.22 -16.44
C ARG A 59 11.06 14.51 -15.09
N GLN A 60 10.87 15.27 -14.01
CA GLN A 60 10.62 14.73 -12.65
C GLN A 60 9.21 14.98 -12.10
N LEU A 61 8.31 15.63 -12.86
CA LEU A 61 6.88 15.79 -12.52
C LEU A 61 5.96 15.05 -13.51
N THR A 62 6.46 13.98 -14.11
CA THR A 62 5.77 13.23 -15.16
C THR A 62 4.91 12.07 -14.64
N MET A 63 3.61 12.18 -14.89
CA MET A 63 2.74 11.09 -15.41
C MET A 63 2.10 10.05 -14.47
N ALA A 64 2.27 10.09 -13.14
CA ALA A 64 1.47 9.24 -12.23
C ALA A 64 -0.05 9.38 -12.52
N TRP A 65 -0.57 10.61 -12.46
CA TRP A 65 -1.95 10.96 -12.81
C TRP A 65 -2.38 10.70 -14.27
N ARG A 66 -1.55 10.05 -15.11
CA ARG A 66 -1.91 9.58 -16.46
C ARG A 66 -1.84 8.06 -16.66
N SER A 67 -1.40 7.28 -15.68
CA SER A 67 -1.22 5.83 -15.81
C SER A 67 -2.53 5.04 -15.63
N HIS A 68 -3.55 5.28 -16.46
CA HIS A 68 -4.87 4.63 -16.35
C HIS A 68 -5.05 3.55 -17.43
N GLY A 69 -5.65 2.41 -17.06
CA GLY A 69 -6.01 1.33 -17.98
C GLY A 69 -7.51 1.14 -18.15
N SER A 70 -7.91 0.37 -19.16
CA SER A 70 -9.25 -0.24 -19.29
C SER A 70 -9.33 -1.65 -18.71
N THR A 71 -8.18 -2.26 -18.40
CA THR A 71 -8.00 -3.60 -17.81
C THR A 71 -6.83 -3.57 -16.82
N ASN A 72 -6.71 -4.57 -15.95
CA ASN A 72 -5.58 -4.69 -15.01
C ASN A 72 -4.23 -4.70 -15.75
N ASN A 73 -4.13 -5.48 -16.83
CA ASN A 73 -2.94 -5.54 -17.68
C ASN A 73 -2.61 -4.17 -18.30
N GLY A 74 -3.61 -3.46 -18.84
CA GLY A 74 -3.40 -2.14 -19.44
C GLY A 74 -2.95 -1.07 -18.43
N LEU A 75 -3.44 -1.14 -17.19
CA LEU A 75 -2.93 -0.32 -16.08
C LEU A 75 -1.46 -0.62 -15.80
N VAL A 76 -1.12 -1.90 -15.63
CA VAL A 76 0.24 -2.34 -15.23
C VAL A 76 1.26 -2.13 -16.35
N ASP A 77 0.89 -2.29 -17.61
CA ASP A 77 1.73 -1.92 -18.75
C ASP A 77 1.94 -0.40 -18.79
N CYS A 78 0.90 0.43 -18.60
CA CYS A 78 1.06 1.88 -18.58
C CYS A 78 1.93 2.38 -17.39
N LEU A 79 1.89 1.72 -16.24
CA LEU A 79 2.80 2.00 -15.11
C LEU A 79 4.26 1.66 -15.47
N ALA A 80 4.50 0.56 -16.18
CA ALA A 80 5.83 0.18 -16.65
C ALA A 80 6.36 1.14 -17.72
N ASP A 81 5.53 1.52 -18.71
CA ASP A 81 5.88 2.45 -19.79
C ASP A 81 6.24 3.86 -19.25
N ASN A 82 5.65 4.26 -18.12
CA ASN A 82 5.99 5.50 -17.41
C ASN A 82 7.15 5.35 -16.39
N GLY A 83 7.78 4.17 -16.28
CA GLY A 83 8.91 3.90 -15.38
C GLY A 83 8.58 3.83 -13.88
N LEU A 84 7.30 3.64 -13.56
CA LEU A 84 6.77 3.49 -12.19
C LEU A 84 6.85 2.04 -11.72
N ILE A 85 6.78 1.08 -12.65
CA ILE A 85 7.28 -0.29 -12.50
C ILE A 85 8.56 -0.40 -13.34
N ARG A 86 9.57 -1.11 -12.83
CA ARG A 86 10.91 -1.24 -13.41
C ARG A 86 11.34 -2.69 -13.57
N THR A 87 10.87 -3.57 -12.69
CA THR A 87 11.27 -4.97 -12.66
C THR A 87 10.12 -5.86 -13.12
N ASP A 88 10.38 -6.74 -14.11
CA ASP A 88 9.35 -7.64 -14.65
C ASP A 88 8.70 -8.52 -13.59
N ARG A 89 9.42 -8.88 -12.52
CA ARG A 89 8.89 -9.65 -11.39
C ARG A 89 7.73 -8.94 -10.68
N VAL A 90 7.85 -7.63 -10.44
CA VAL A 90 6.75 -6.78 -9.92
C VAL A 90 5.66 -6.63 -10.98
N LYS A 91 6.04 -6.45 -12.24
CA LYS A 91 5.11 -6.35 -13.37
C LYS A 91 4.18 -7.57 -13.47
N GLN A 92 4.72 -8.80 -13.37
CA GLN A 92 3.90 -10.01 -13.45
C GLN A 92 3.02 -10.19 -12.20
N ALA A 93 3.54 -9.95 -10.98
CA ALA A 93 2.74 -10.05 -9.75
C ALA A 93 1.57 -9.06 -9.72
N MET A 94 1.77 -7.82 -10.20
CA MET A 94 0.68 -6.85 -10.33
C MET A 94 -0.31 -7.21 -11.45
N LYS A 95 0.09 -8.01 -12.46
CA LYS A 95 -0.82 -8.53 -13.50
C LYS A 95 -1.66 -9.72 -13.01
N SER A 96 -1.10 -10.64 -12.21
CA SER A 96 -1.85 -11.79 -11.68
C SER A 96 -2.91 -11.40 -10.65
N VAL A 97 -2.66 -10.37 -9.85
CA VAL A 97 -3.67 -9.81 -8.93
C VAL A 97 -4.54 -8.77 -9.64
N ASP A 98 -5.71 -9.18 -10.17
CA ASP A 98 -6.66 -8.23 -10.74
C ASP A 98 -7.20 -7.25 -9.69
N ARG A 99 -6.85 -5.98 -9.85
CA ARG A 99 -7.25 -4.88 -8.97
C ARG A 99 -8.77 -4.65 -8.90
N ALA A 100 -9.54 -5.08 -9.90
CA ALA A 100 -11.02 -5.01 -9.86
C ALA A 100 -11.64 -5.90 -8.78
N HIS A 101 -10.92 -6.89 -8.27
CA HIS A 101 -11.35 -7.65 -7.10
C HIS A 101 -11.28 -6.85 -5.79
N TYR A 102 -10.54 -5.73 -5.73
CA TYR A 102 -10.19 -5.02 -4.48
C TYR A 102 -10.66 -3.56 -4.42
N ALA A 103 -10.80 -2.89 -5.57
CA ALA A 103 -11.24 -1.49 -5.66
C ALA A 103 -12.74 -1.41 -6.06
N PRO A 104 -13.64 -0.88 -5.19
CA PRO A 104 -15.09 -0.84 -5.46
C PRO A 104 -15.51 0.03 -6.65
N ALA A 105 -14.68 1.01 -7.02
CA ALA A 105 -14.93 1.93 -8.12
C ALA A 105 -13.64 2.23 -8.88
N ALA A 106 -13.76 2.51 -10.19
CA ALA A 106 -12.68 2.93 -11.07
C ALA A 106 -11.34 2.16 -10.89
N PRO A 107 -11.35 0.81 -10.86
CA PRO A 107 -10.24 -0.01 -10.33
C PRO A 107 -8.92 0.22 -11.06
N TYR A 108 -8.97 0.47 -12.37
CA TYR A 108 -7.81 0.62 -13.26
C TYR A 108 -7.30 2.05 -13.40
N ARG A 109 -7.78 2.99 -12.56
CA ARG A 109 -7.23 4.36 -12.50
C ARG A 109 -6.07 4.45 -11.54
N ASP A 110 -5.02 5.18 -11.93
CA ASP A 110 -3.90 5.46 -11.03
C ASP A 110 -4.23 6.61 -10.05
N SER A 111 -5.11 6.30 -9.10
CA SER A 111 -5.51 7.15 -7.97
C SER A 111 -6.07 6.29 -6.83
N PRO A 112 -6.02 6.75 -5.57
CA PRO A 112 -6.67 6.04 -4.46
C PRO A 112 -8.18 5.96 -4.66
N GLN A 113 -8.82 4.92 -4.14
CA GLN A 113 -10.28 4.72 -4.16
C GLN A 113 -10.76 4.41 -2.74
N SER A 114 -11.92 4.92 -2.30
CA SER A 114 -12.43 4.59 -0.96
C SER A 114 -12.92 3.15 -0.88
N ILE A 115 -12.71 2.52 0.28
CA ILE A 115 -13.15 1.16 0.60
C ILE A 115 -14.11 1.13 1.81
N GLY A 116 -14.68 2.29 2.18
CA GLY A 116 -15.44 2.47 3.42
C GLY A 116 -14.53 2.76 4.63
N HIS A 117 -15.13 2.89 5.81
CA HIS A 117 -14.43 3.01 7.10
C HIS A 117 -13.31 4.09 7.15
N ALA A 118 -13.49 5.21 6.45
CA ALA A 118 -12.50 6.28 6.23
C ALA A 118 -11.17 5.83 5.56
N ALA A 119 -11.08 4.59 5.08
CA ALA A 119 -9.93 4.03 4.41
C ALA A 119 -10.01 4.13 2.88
N THR A 120 -8.86 3.99 2.23
CA THR A 120 -8.72 3.93 0.77
C THR A 120 -7.76 2.83 0.35
N ILE A 121 -8.07 2.11 -0.72
CA ILE A 121 -7.05 1.36 -1.46
C ILE A 121 -6.13 2.36 -2.16
N SER A 122 -4.84 2.33 -1.84
CA SER A 122 -3.82 3.26 -2.35
C SER A 122 -3.71 3.22 -3.89
N ALA A 123 -3.10 4.27 -4.46
CA ALA A 123 -2.89 4.33 -5.90
C ALA A 123 -1.99 3.16 -6.41
N PRO A 124 -2.27 2.59 -7.59
CA PRO A 124 -1.41 1.60 -8.24
C PRO A 124 0.09 1.90 -8.21
N HIS A 125 0.54 3.14 -8.49
CA HIS A 125 1.96 3.48 -8.43
C HIS A 125 2.57 3.38 -7.03
N MET A 126 1.78 3.54 -5.97
CA MET A 126 2.26 3.38 -4.58
C MET A 126 2.49 1.91 -4.24
N HIS A 127 1.62 1.01 -4.73
CA HIS A 127 1.82 -0.44 -4.60
C HIS A 127 3.03 -0.91 -5.41
N ALA A 128 3.17 -0.45 -6.67
CA ALA A 128 4.35 -0.69 -7.49
C ALA A 128 5.64 -0.27 -6.77
N ASN A 129 5.70 0.97 -6.28
CA ASN A 129 6.86 1.46 -5.56
C ASN A 129 7.14 0.67 -4.27
N ALA A 130 6.12 0.32 -3.49
CA ALA A 130 6.29 -0.47 -2.27
C ALA A 130 6.96 -1.81 -2.58
N CYS A 131 6.48 -2.53 -3.59
CA CYS A 131 7.09 -3.78 -4.06
C CYS A 131 8.53 -3.58 -4.56
N GLU A 132 8.78 -2.61 -5.45
CA GLU A 132 10.13 -2.31 -5.98
C GLU A 132 11.13 -1.87 -4.88
N SER A 133 10.66 -1.25 -3.80
CA SER A 133 11.52 -0.78 -2.69
C SER A 133 12.03 -1.90 -1.77
N VAL A 134 11.40 -3.08 -1.83
CA VAL A 134 11.70 -4.23 -0.94
C VAL A 134 11.91 -5.54 -1.72
N LEU A 135 11.94 -5.48 -3.06
CA LEU A 135 11.92 -6.65 -3.96
C LEU A 135 13.05 -7.65 -3.71
N ASP A 136 14.23 -7.17 -3.35
CA ASP A 136 15.42 -7.97 -3.06
C ASP A 136 15.19 -8.95 -1.88
N PHE A 137 14.27 -8.61 -0.97
CA PHE A 137 13.93 -9.39 0.23
C PHE A 137 12.64 -10.20 0.06
N LEU A 138 11.81 -9.88 -0.94
CA LEU A 138 10.61 -10.66 -1.30
C LEU A 138 11.01 -11.91 -2.10
N GLN A 139 11.85 -12.77 -1.55
CA GLN A 139 12.25 -14.02 -2.20
C GLN A 139 11.21 -15.14 -1.97
N PRO A 140 11.22 -16.21 -2.79
CA PRO A 140 10.45 -17.41 -2.51
C PRO A 140 10.73 -17.92 -1.08
N GLY A 141 9.68 -18.20 -0.32
CA GLY A 141 9.81 -18.62 1.09
C GLY A 141 9.87 -17.48 2.13
N ALA A 142 9.95 -16.21 1.72
CA ALA A 142 9.98 -15.09 2.66
C ALA A 142 8.66 -14.90 3.43
N LYS A 143 8.77 -14.48 4.69
CA LYS A 143 7.66 -14.09 5.57
C LYS A 143 7.49 -12.58 5.55
N VAL A 144 6.29 -12.10 5.27
CA VAL A 144 6.00 -10.66 5.10
C VAL A 144 4.85 -10.22 5.99
N LEU A 145 4.97 -9.05 6.61
CA LEU A 145 3.90 -8.38 7.33
C LEU A 145 3.41 -7.17 6.54
N ASP A 146 2.10 -7.05 6.33
CA ASP A 146 1.44 -5.92 5.67
C ASP A 146 0.52 -5.22 6.69
N VAL A 147 1.02 -4.17 7.31
CA VAL A 147 0.34 -3.42 8.38
C VAL A 147 -0.60 -2.38 7.78
N GLY A 148 -1.90 -2.49 8.06
CA GLY A 148 -2.93 -1.69 7.40
C GLY A 148 -3.35 -2.29 6.05
N SER A 149 -3.58 -3.61 6.02
CA SER A 149 -3.86 -4.35 4.79
C SER A 149 -5.15 -3.90 4.07
N GLY A 150 -6.13 -3.35 4.81
CA GLY A 150 -7.29 -2.59 4.33
C GLY A 150 -8.15 -3.29 3.27
N SER A 151 -7.73 -3.22 2.01
CA SER A 151 -8.43 -3.86 0.88
C SER A 151 -7.99 -5.30 0.60
N GLY A 152 -6.80 -5.71 1.07
CA GLY A 152 -6.12 -6.97 0.74
C GLY A 152 -5.28 -6.97 -0.55
N TYR A 153 -5.32 -5.90 -1.35
CA TYR A 153 -4.66 -5.87 -2.66
C TYR A 153 -3.14 -6.06 -2.57
N LEU A 154 -2.46 -5.26 -1.73
CA LEU A 154 -1.00 -5.34 -1.60
C LEU A 154 -0.58 -6.65 -0.94
N THR A 155 -1.30 -7.09 0.08
CA THR A 155 -1.08 -8.37 0.77
C THR A 155 -1.03 -9.54 -0.22
N HIS A 156 -1.93 -9.55 -1.22
CA HIS A 156 -1.92 -10.55 -2.29
C HIS A 156 -0.78 -10.31 -3.30
N VAL A 157 -0.48 -9.08 -3.73
CA VAL A 157 0.67 -8.82 -4.63
C VAL A 157 2.00 -9.22 -3.98
N LEU A 158 2.15 -9.00 -2.67
CA LEU A 158 3.29 -9.48 -1.89
C LEU A 158 3.32 -11.02 -1.84
N ALA A 159 2.17 -11.68 -1.65
CA ALA A 159 2.07 -13.13 -1.65
C ALA A 159 2.47 -13.73 -3.01
N GLU A 160 2.04 -13.12 -4.12
CA GLU A 160 2.45 -13.51 -5.48
C GLU A 160 3.97 -13.44 -5.66
N LEU A 161 4.64 -12.43 -5.08
CA LEU A 161 6.09 -12.26 -5.15
C LEU A 161 6.84 -13.32 -4.34
N VAL A 162 6.37 -13.70 -3.15
CA VAL A 162 7.05 -14.68 -2.27
C VAL A 162 6.68 -16.15 -2.56
N LYS A 163 5.94 -16.44 -3.64
CA LYS A 163 5.74 -17.81 -4.12
C LYS A 163 7.02 -18.40 -4.76
N PRO A 164 7.21 -19.73 -4.69
CA PRO A 164 6.51 -20.67 -3.81
C PRO A 164 6.95 -20.57 -2.35
N GLY A 165 6.10 -21.01 -1.42
CA GLY A 165 6.47 -21.29 -0.02
C GLY A 165 6.48 -20.11 0.95
N GLY A 166 6.46 -18.86 0.48
CA GLY A 166 6.37 -17.69 1.35
C GLY A 166 4.96 -17.45 1.91
N THR A 167 4.87 -16.61 2.94
CA THR A 167 3.61 -16.32 3.66
C THR A 167 3.48 -14.84 3.99
N VAL A 168 2.31 -14.26 3.75
CA VAL A 168 2.01 -12.85 4.05
C VAL A 168 0.89 -12.73 5.08
N VAL A 169 1.16 -11.99 6.16
CA VAL A 169 0.16 -11.65 7.18
C VAL A 169 -0.30 -10.20 6.96
N GLY A 170 -1.58 -10.03 6.63
CA GLY A 170 -2.22 -8.72 6.57
C GLY A 170 -2.84 -8.36 7.93
N VAL A 171 -2.31 -7.34 8.61
CA VAL A 171 -2.87 -6.81 9.86
C VAL A 171 -3.77 -5.63 9.55
N GLU A 172 -4.94 -5.60 10.17
CA GLU A 172 -5.94 -4.53 10.01
C GLU A 172 -6.69 -4.35 11.35
N HIS A 173 -7.01 -3.11 11.74
CA HIS A 173 -7.65 -2.85 13.05
C HIS A 173 -9.19 -2.83 12.98
N ILE A 174 -9.76 -2.66 11.79
CA ILE A 174 -11.21 -2.62 11.54
C ILE A 174 -11.68 -3.98 11.00
N GLN A 175 -12.50 -4.71 11.77
CA GLN A 175 -12.99 -6.05 11.37
C GLN A 175 -13.71 -6.05 10.00
N PRO A 176 -14.60 -5.08 9.67
CA PRO A 176 -15.15 -4.96 8.32
C PRO A 176 -14.13 -4.89 7.17
N LEU A 177 -12.91 -4.38 7.42
CA LEU A 177 -11.83 -4.34 6.42
C LEU A 177 -11.07 -5.67 6.35
N VAL A 178 -10.86 -6.37 7.48
CA VAL A 178 -10.38 -7.77 7.50
C VAL A 178 -11.30 -8.66 6.66
N ASP A 179 -12.61 -8.57 6.93
CA ASP A 179 -13.68 -9.24 6.20
C ASP A 179 -13.66 -8.92 4.70
N LEU A 180 -13.46 -7.65 4.34
CA LEU A 180 -13.39 -7.17 2.96
C LEU A 180 -12.14 -7.73 2.26
N ALA A 181 -10.98 -7.70 2.91
CA ALA A 181 -9.72 -8.19 2.36
C ALA A 181 -9.77 -9.70 2.06
N GLN A 182 -10.35 -10.50 2.96
CA GLN A 182 -10.60 -11.92 2.71
C GLN A 182 -11.57 -12.10 1.52
N LYS A 183 -12.77 -11.48 1.56
CA LYS A 183 -13.79 -11.61 0.50
C LYS A 183 -13.31 -11.11 -0.87
N ASN A 184 -12.37 -10.15 -0.91
CA ASN A 184 -11.73 -9.70 -2.14
C ASN A 184 -10.76 -10.74 -2.69
N THR A 185 -9.93 -11.32 -1.82
CA THR A 185 -8.96 -12.37 -2.15
C THR A 185 -9.66 -13.63 -2.69
N GLU A 186 -10.77 -14.02 -2.05
CA GLU A 186 -11.60 -15.19 -2.40
C GLU A 186 -12.23 -15.13 -3.80
N LYS A 187 -12.26 -13.97 -4.48
CA LYS A 187 -12.81 -13.86 -5.85
C LYS A 187 -11.96 -14.63 -6.87
N SER A 188 -10.64 -14.61 -6.69
CA SER A 188 -9.67 -15.31 -7.54
C SER A 188 -9.44 -16.78 -7.14
N SER A 189 -9.11 -17.64 -8.10
CA SER A 189 -8.69 -19.03 -7.86
C SER A 189 -7.43 -19.10 -6.99
N GLU A 190 -6.44 -18.28 -7.34
CA GLU A 190 -5.12 -18.21 -6.74
C GLU A 190 -5.21 -17.67 -5.31
N GLY A 191 -6.03 -16.64 -5.07
CA GLY A 191 -6.32 -16.12 -3.73
C GLY A 191 -7.03 -17.13 -2.84
N ARG A 192 -7.97 -17.93 -3.36
CA ARG A 192 -8.58 -19.05 -2.61
C ARG A 192 -7.53 -20.11 -2.24
N GLN A 193 -6.58 -20.41 -3.12
CA GLN A 193 -5.48 -21.34 -2.80
C GLN A 193 -4.53 -20.76 -1.74
N LEU A 194 -4.17 -19.48 -1.85
CA LEU A 194 -3.29 -18.78 -0.90
C LEU A 194 -3.91 -18.65 0.51
N LEU A 195 -5.22 -18.45 0.60
CA LEU A 195 -5.94 -18.51 1.89
C LEU A 195 -5.97 -19.94 2.45
N ALA A 196 -6.26 -20.93 1.60
CA ALA A 196 -6.37 -22.34 2.02
C ALA A 196 -5.04 -22.97 2.45
N ASN A 197 -3.91 -22.56 1.85
CA ASN A 197 -2.57 -23.05 2.19
C ASN A 197 -1.82 -22.18 3.22
N GLY A 198 -2.38 -21.02 3.60
CA GLY A 198 -1.78 -20.09 4.56
C GLY A 198 -0.75 -19.11 3.98
N GLY A 199 -0.54 -19.09 2.65
CA GLY A 199 0.28 -18.09 1.96
C GLY A 199 -0.25 -16.66 2.11
N ILE A 200 -1.54 -16.48 2.37
CA ILE A 200 -2.15 -15.25 2.88
C ILE A 200 -2.91 -15.56 4.17
N THR A 201 -2.76 -14.70 5.19
CA THR A 201 -3.61 -14.69 6.39
C THR A 201 -3.98 -13.25 6.74
N TYR A 202 -5.26 -12.96 7.00
CA TYR A 202 -5.71 -11.65 7.49
C TYR A 202 -6.10 -11.73 8.97
N VAL A 203 -5.72 -10.72 9.77
CA VAL A 203 -5.97 -10.71 11.22
C VAL A 203 -6.44 -9.34 11.73
N LYS A 204 -7.41 -9.35 12.67
CA LYS A 204 -7.81 -8.14 13.41
C LYS A 204 -6.81 -7.88 14.52
N ALA A 205 -5.94 -6.87 14.38
CA ALA A 205 -4.96 -6.51 15.41
C ALA A 205 -4.53 -5.04 15.31
N ASP A 206 -3.94 -4.52 16.40
CA ASP A 206 -3.31 -3.19 16.42
C ASP A 206 -1.97 -3.25 15.68
N GLY A 207 -1.98 -2.78 14.43
CA GLY A 207 -0.83 -2.77 13.53
C GLY A 207 0.44 -2.11 14.09
N ARG A 208 0.31 -1.21 15.07
CA ARG A 208 1.44 -0.56 15.76
C ARG A 208 2.29 -1.55 16.55
N LYS A 209 1.72 -2.71 16.91
CA LYS A 209 2.36 -3.82 17.64
C LYS A 209 2.77 -4.97 16.74
N GLY A 210 2.57 -4.86 15.43
CA GLY A 210 2.80 -5.94 14.46
C GLY A 210 1.92 -7.17 14.70
N TRP A 211 2.49 -8.36 14.50
CA TRP A 211 1.81 -9.63 14.77
C TRP A 211 2.82 -10.75 15.07
N THR A 212 2.71 -11.34 16.26
CA THR A 212 3.54 -12.47 16.73
C THR A 212 2.76 -13.78 16.87
N GLY A 213 1.52 -13.82 16.39
CA GLY A 213 0.73 -15.05 16.31
C GLY A 213 1.12 -15.90 15.10
N LYS A 214 0.20 -16.77 14.64
CA LYS A 214 0.43 -17.66 13.49
C LYS A 214 0.97 -16.89 12.27
N GLY A 215 2.12 -17.33 11.75
CA GLY A 215 2.84 -16.71 10.63
C GLY A 215 3.93 -15.71 11.04
N GLY A 216 3.91 -15.23 12.28
CA GLY A 216 4.84 -14.23 12.83
C GLY A 216 5.75 -14.73 13.96
N GLU A 217 5.72 -16.03 14.29
CA GLU A 217 6.40 -16.62 15.45
C GLU A 217 7.94 -16.47 15.38
N GLU A 218 8.47 -16.36 14.17
CA GLU A 218 9.90 -16.20 13.86
C GLU A 218 10.25 -14.77 13.38
N GLY A 219 9.29 -13.85 13.40
CA GLY A 219 9.39 -12.54 12.76
C GLY A 219 9.35 -12.60 11.23
N TYR A 220 9.66 -11.45 10.61
CA TYR A 220 9.46 -11.19 9.18
C TYR A 220 10.72 -10.75 8.46
N ASP A 221 10.82 -11.12 7.19
CA ASP A 221 11.90 -10.74 6.26
C ASP A 221 11.62 -9.39 5.57
N VAL A 222 10.33 -9.00 5.49
CA VAL A 222 9.86 -7.67 5.07
C VAL A 222 8.69 -7.23 5.95
N ILE A 223 8.67 -5.96 6.34
CA ILE A 223 7.47 -5.31 6.90
C ILE A 223 7.09 -4.10 6.04
N HIS A 224 5.85 -4.08 5.55
CA HIS A 224 5.24 -2.92 4.93
C HIS A 224 4.23 -2.27 5.89
N VAL A 225 4.17 -0.93 5.91
CA VAL A 225 3.18 -0.17 6.67
C VAL A 225 2.40 0.74 5.72
N GLY A 226 1.14 0.38 5.48
CA GLY A 226 0.20 1.07 4.58
C GLY A 226 -0.53 2.27 5.18
N ALA A 227 -0.09 2.77 6.34
CA ALA A 227 -0.69 3.91 7.04
C ALA A 227 0.39 4.79 7.70
N ALA A 228 0.17 6.10 7.76
CA ALA A 228 1.16 7.07 8.25
C ALA A 228 1.30 7.01 9.77
N ALA A 229 2.46 6.55 10.25
CA ALA A 229 2.78 6.48 11.65
C ALA A 229 3.26 7.83 12.21
N VAL A 230 2.95 8.09 13.49
CA VAL A 230 3.44 9.28 14.21
C VAL A 230 4.94 9.15 14.56
N GLY A 231 5.46 7.92 14.61
CA GLY A 231 6.87 7.64 14.86
C GLY A 231 7.28 6.22 14.45
N PHE A 232 8.51 5.83 14.80
CA PHE A 232 8.97 4.46 14.58
C PHE A 232 8.49 3.55 15.72
N HIS A 233 7.61 2.60 15.42
CA HIS A 233 7.17 1.60 16.38
C HIS A 233 8.27 0.55 16.59
N GLN A 234 8.75 0.41 17.83
CA GLN A 234 9.86 -0.49 18.16
C GLN A 234 9.45 -1.96 17.99
N ASP A 235 8.20 -2.32 18.30
CA ASP A 235 7.64 -3.66 18.13
C ASP A 235 7.81 -4.20 16.69
N LEU A 236 7.65 -3.32 15.68
CA LEU A 236 7.88 -3.67 14.27
C LEU A 236 9.37 -3.87 13.98
N ILE A 237 10.24 -3.01 14.52
CA ILE A 237 11.69 -3.13 14.36
C ILE A 237 12.22 -4.40 15.03
N ASP A 238 11.65 -4.82 16.15
CA ASP A 238 12.03 -6.03 16.87
C ASP A 238 11.55 -7.29 16.11
N GLN A 239 10.35 -7.25 15.51
CA GLN A 239 9.79 -8.32 14.67
C GLN A 239 10.44 -8.47 13.29
N LEU A 240 11.28 -7.52 12.84
CA LEU A 240 12.19 -7.79 11.73
C LEU A 240 13.20 -8.87 12.15
N LYS A 241 13.31 -9.94 11.36
CA LYS A 241 14.35 -10.97 11.52
C LYS A 241 15.77 -10.38 11.47
N ARG A 242 16.76 -11.19 11.83
CA ARG A 242 18.17 -10.92 11.49
C ARG A 242 18.53 -11.61 10.16
N PRO A 243 19.34 -11.00 9.29
CA PRO A 243 19.58 -11.53 7.93
C PRO A 243 20.14 -12.95 7.88
N GLY A 244 20.96 -13.34 8.87
CA GLY A 244 21.48 -14.71 9.02
C GLY A 244 20.46 -15.79 9.44
N SER A 245 19.15 -15.51 9.46
CA SER A 245 18.10 -16.49 9.79
C SER A 245 17.57 -17.28 8.57
N PHE A 246 18.11 -17.02 7.37
CA PHE A 246 17.73 -17.72 6.14
C PHE A 246 18.52 -19.03 5.97
N SER A 247 17.94 -19.98 5.24
CA SER A 247 18.62 -21.21 4.79
C SER A 247 18.47 -21.39 3.28
N ILE A 248 19.50 -21.97 2.65
CA ILE A 248 19.62 -22.37 1.23
C ILE A 248 20.21 -21.32 0.25
N ALA A 249 21.50 -21.52 -0.05
CA ALA A 249 22.20 -21.47 -1.35
C ALA A 249 22.08 -20.26 -2.33
N ALA A 250 23.11 -19.40 -2.27
CA ALA A 250 24.02 -18.98 -3.35
C ALA A 250 23.57 -18.77 -4.83
N ALA A 251 23.83 -17.56 -5.34
CA ALA A 251 24.41 -17.29 -6.69
C ALA A 251 25.03 -15.87 -6.74
N ASP A 252 25.94 -15.61 -7.67
CA ASP A 252 26.82 -14.42 -7.68
C ASP A 252 26.40 -13.24 -8.60
N ALA A 253 26.96 -12.05 -8.27
CA ALA A 253 27.44 -10.99 -9.17
C ALA A 253 26.49 -9.97 -9.88
N CYS A 254 26.62 -8.71 -9.42
CA CYS A 254 27.07 -7.53 -10.22
C CYS A 254 26.09 -6.48 -10.84
N VAL A 255 25.97 -5.34 -10.13
CA VAL A 255 26.05 -3.89 -10.55
C VAL A 255 25.06 -3.28 -11.59
N GLU A 256 24.70 -1.97 -11.55
CA GLU A 256 24.96 -0.84 -10.62
C GLU A 256 23.89 0.28 -10.79
N ARG A 257 23.59 1.04 -9.71
CA ARG A 257 23.32 2.51 -9.60
C ARG A 257 22.01 2.93 -8.93
N MET A 258 21.84 4.17 -8.41
CA MET A 258 22.72 5.07 -7.63
C MET A 258 21.95 6.38 -7.33
N PHE A 259 21.94 6.86 -6.07
CA PHE A 259 21.91 8.30 -5.73
C PHE A 259 22.43 8.48 -4.29
N VAL A 260 23.49 9.27 -4.12
CA VAL A 260 24.21 9.54 -2.85
C VAL A 260 24.81 10.95 -2.93
N PRO A 261 24.89 11.72 -1.84
CA PRO A 261 26.11 11.73 -1.00
C PRO A 261 25.81 11.87 0.51
N VAL A 262 26.54 11.33 1.50
CA VAL A 262 27.55 10.25 1.73
C VAL A 262 27.29 9.81 3.21
N ARG A 263 27.77 8.73 3.84
CA ARG A 263 28.77 7.64 3.70
C ARG A 263 28.17 6.46 4.55
N ASP A 264 28.42 5.16 4.36
CA ASP A 264 29.65 4.42 4.00
C ASP A 264 29.39 3.27 3.00
N SER A 265 30.21 2.21 3.07
CA SER A 265 30.47 1.27 1.99
C SER A 265 29.87 -0.12 2.18
N MET A 266 29.81 -0.80 1.02
CA MET A 266 29.80 -2.26 0.83
C MET A 266 28.46 -3.02 0.97
N LEU A 267 28.40 -4.12 0.21
CA LEU A 267 27.25 -5.03 0.10
C LEU A 267 27.26 -6.02 1.26
N MET A 268 26.11 -6.20 1.90
CA MET A 268 25.87 -7.28 2.85
C MET A 268 24.36 -7.57 2.93
N THR A 269 23.99 -8.66 3.57
CA THR A 269 22.60 -9.11 3.74
C THR A 269 21.87 -8.23 4.76
N TRP A 270 20.70 -7.69 4.40
CA TRP A 270 19.88 -6.80 5.23
C TRP A 270 18.43 -7.29 5.29
N ILE A 271 17.61 -6.71 6.16
CA ILE A 271 16.15 -6.97 6.27
C ILE A 271 15.41 -5.63 6.44
N ARG A 272 14.30 -5.43 5.71
CA ARG A 272 13.74 -4.09 5.42
C ARG A 272 12.31 -3.85 5.91
N LEU A 273 12.11 -2.70 6.55
CA LEU A 273 10.81 -2.08 6.87
C LEU A 273 10.58 -0.84 5.97
N PHE A 274 9.42 -0.76 5.34
CA PHE A 274 8.96 0.38 4.53
C PHE A 274 7.77 1.06 5.21
N MET A 275 7.90 2.34 5.58
CA MET A 275 6.88 3.04 6.38
C MET A 275 6.79 4.55 6.07
N PRO A 276 5.59 5.11 5.86
CA PRO A 276 5.34 6.55 5.91
C PRO A 276 5.32 7.04 7.37
N VAL A 277 6.09 8.09 7.67
CA VAL A 277 6.13 8.75 9.00
C VAL A 277 5.96 10.26 8.83
N GLY A 278 5.19 10.90 9.71
CA GLY A 278 5.06 12.36 9.68
C GLY A 278 4.13 12.97 10.74
N GLU A 279 4.34 14.24 11.04
CA GLU A 279 3.45 15.06 11.88
C GLU A 279 2.85 16.22 11.06
N ARG A 280 1.59 16.56 11.35
CA ARG A 280 0.88 17.79 10.92
C ARG A 280 1.19 18.32 9.51
N GLY A 281 0.95 17.49 8.50
CA GLY A 281 0.82 17.93 7.09
C GLY A 281 1.94 17.48 6.16
N GLU A 282 3.11 17.12 6.68
CA GLU A 282 4.17 16.47 5.89
C GLU A 282 4.38 15.03 6.35
N GLN A 283 4.26 14.08 5.42
CA GLN A 283 4.59 12.67 5.64
C GLN A 283 5.70 12.26 4.66
N PHE A 284 6.60 11.38 5.08
CA PHE A 284 7.71 10.91 4.25
C PHE A 284 7.88 9.40 4.35
N ILE A 285 8.22 8.75 3.25
CA ILE A 285 8.66 7.35 3.28
C ILE A 285 10.04 7.27 3.92
N TYR A 286 10.17 6.34 4.85
CA TYR A 286 11.43 5.83 5.36
C TYR A 286 11.61 4.38 4.95
N ILE A 287 12.82 4.06 4.49
CA ILE A 287 13.37 2.71 4.54
C ILE A 287 14.09 2.56 5.87
N VAL A 288 13.86 1.45 6.55
CA VAL A 288 14.53 1.06 7.79
C VAL A 288 15.15 -0.31 7.57
N ASP A 289 16.49 -0.36 7.54
CA ASP A 289 17.25 -1.58 7.27
C ASP A 289 17.92 -2.07 8.57
N LYS A 290 17.63 -3.33 8.94
CA LYS A 290 18.17 -4.00 10.13
C LYS A 290 19.39 -4.85 9.74
N LYS A 291 20.49 -4.64 10.46
CA LYS A 291 21.81 -5.23 10.19
C LYS A 291 22.02 -6.53 10.97
N GLU A 292 23.04 -7.29 10.59
CA GLU A 292 23.37 -8.59 11.22
C GLU A 292 23.80 -8.46 12.69
N ASP A 293 24.45 -7.34 13.04
CA ASP A 293 24.77 -6.94 14.41
C ASP A 293 23.55 -6.45 15.22
N GLY A 294 22.37 -6.35 14.60
CA GLY A 294 21.14 -5.83 15.19
C GLY A 294 21.00 -4.31 15.16
N SER A 295 21.99 -3.58 14.62
CA SER A 295 21.87 -2.13 14.42
C SER A 295 20.85 -1.79 13.33
N VAL A 296 20.33 -0.56 13.36
CA VAL A 296 19.19 -0.13 12.53
C VAL A 296 19.52 1.17 11.82
N GLU A 297 19.60 1.12 10.49
CA GLU A 297 19.81 2.28 9.63
C GLU A 297 18.46 2.82 9.15
N LYS A 298 18.30 4.15 9.08
CA LYS A 298 17.02 4.81 8.73
C LYS A 298 17.24 5.83 7.62
N LYS A 299 16.75 5.53 6.42
CA LYS A 299 16.90 6.36 5.22
C LYS A 299 15.58 7.03 4.84
N LYS A 300 15.50 8.35 4.99
CA LYS A 300 14.40 9.17 4.46
C LYS A 300 14.46 9.17 2.93
N LEU A 301 13.33 8.94 2.25
CA LEU A 301 13.23 8.97 0.80
C LEU A 301 12.58 10.27 0.30
N TYR A 302 11.25 10.33 0.23
CA TYR A 302 10.49 11.42 -0.37
C TYR A 302 9.11 11.59 0.30
N GLY A 303 8.46 12.73 0.05
CA GLY A 303 7.17 13.09 0.63
C GLY A 303 5.98 12.34 0.01
N VAL A 304 5.00 11.96 0.83
CA VAL A 304 3.82 11.16 0.46
C VAL A 304 2.55 11.64 1.17
N SER A 305 1.41 11.02 0.84
CA SER A 305 0.15 11.18 1.56
C SER A 305 -0.54 9.82 1.72
N TYR A 306 -0.67 9.38 2.95
CA TYR A 306 -1.30 8.14 3.42
C TYR A 306 -2.33 8.46 4.51
N VAL A 307 -3.30 7.56 4.67
CA VAL A 307 -4.25 7.58 5.81
C VAL A 307 -3.45 7.40 7.12
N PRO A 308 -3.73 8.16 8.21
CA PRO A 308 -3.01 8.01 9.47
C PRO A 308 -3.21 6.64 10.14
N LEU A 309 -2.15 6.14 10.81
CA LEU A 309 -2.19 4.94 11.64
C LEU A 309 -2.72 5.29 13.04
N THR A 310 -4.03 5.23 13.22
CA THR A 310 -4.72 5.62 14.47
C THR A 310 -5.04 4.44 15.39
N ASP A 311 -5.55 4.73 16.58
CA ASP A 311 -6.35 3.78 17.34
C ASP A 311 -7.56 3.31 16.51
N ALA A 312 -8.07 2.12 16.84
CA ALA A 312 -9.29 1.59 16.24
C ALA A 312 -10.51 2.45 16.61
N PRO A 313 -11.57 2.51 15.77
CA PRO A 313 -12.85 3.06 16.18
C PRO A 313 -13.39 2.36 17.43
N GLN A 314 -14.10 3.11 18.29
CA GLN A 314 -14.88 2.51 19.36
C GLN A 314 -16.09 1.78 18.76
N GLU A 315 -16.37 0.57 19.26
CA GLU A 315 -17.46 -0.32 18.80
C GLU A 315 -18.81 0.01 19.47
#